data_AF-A0A3D5TAD8-F1
#
_entry.id   AF-A0A3D5TAD8-F1
#
_cell.length_a   1.000
_cell.length_b   1.000
_cell.length_c   1.000
_cell.angle_alpha   90.00
_cell.angle_beta   90.00
_cell.angle_gamma   90.00
#
_symmetry.space_group_name_H-M   'P 1'
#
loop_
_entity.id
_entity.type
_entity.pdbx_description
1 polymer ?
#
loop_
_entity_poly.entity_id
_entity_poly.type
_entity_poly.pdbx_seq_one_letter_code
_entity_poly.pdbx_strand_id
1 'polypeptide(L)'
;MATKSANLYARIEPDVKEQAEGILAALGIPASNAINMFYKQIILQRGLPFEVKMPSARPVDVSALSEAQMNAELEKGYADMQAGHTRSAKSVFADIRKDYNL
;
A
#
# COMPACT_ATOMS: atom_id res chain seq x y z
N MET A 1 28.23 -13.74 -20.86
CA MET A 1 28.31 -12.38 -20.28
C MET A 1 28.26 -12.55 -18.76
N ALA A 2 29.35 -12.26 -18.04
CA ALA A 2 29.35 -12.40 -16.58
C ALA A 2 28.41 -11.33 -15.98
N THR A 3 27.32 -11.76 -15.37
CA THR A 3 26.48 -10.90 -14.52
C THR A 3 27.34 -10.44 -13.36
N LYS A 4 27.86 -9.21 -13.42
CA LYS A 4 28.62 -8.62 -12.32
C LYS A 4 27.70 -8.52 -11.11
N SER A 5 27.87 -9.40 -10.14
CA SER A 5 27.20 -9.33 -8.84
C SER A 5 27.97 -8.39 -7.93
N ALA A 6 27.27 -7.47 -7.27
CA ALA A 6 27.80 -6.67 -6.16
C ALA A 6 27.26 -7.21 -4.84
N ASN A 7 28.09 -7.25 -3.80
CA ASN A 7 27.66 -7.65 -2.46
C ASN A 7 27.00 -6.44 -1.76
N LEU A 8 25.85 -6.67 -1.12
CA LEU A 8 25.14 -5.69 -0.32
C LEU A 8 25.13 -6.14 1.15
N TYR A 9 25.63 -5.30 2.04
CA TYR A 9 25.56 -5.51 3.48
C TYR A 9 24.63 -4.47 4.09
N ALA A 10 23.54 -4.93 4.73
CA ALA A 10 22.58 -4.08 5.41
C ALA A 10 22.33 -4.63 6.83
N ARG A 11 22.18 -3.73 7.81
CA ARG A 11 21.70 -4.08 9.14
C ARG A 11 20.18 -4.09 9.13
N ILE A 12 19.59 -5.18 9.60
CA ILE A 12 18.14 -5.40 9.66
C ILE A 12 17.84 -6.03 11.03
N GLU A 13 16.72 -5.64 11.63
CA GLU A 13 16.25 -6.24 12.87
C GLU A 13 15.86 -7.72 12.63
N PRO A 14 16.23 -8.66 13.53
CA PRO A 14 16.05 -10.09 13.28
C PRO A 14 14.59 -10.50 13.01
N ASP A 15 13.65 -9.91 13.73
CA ASP A 15 12.21 -10.14 13.61
C ASP A 15 11.66 -9.63 12.26
N VAL A 16 12.06 -8.43 11.85
CA VAL A 16 11.69 -7.86 10.54
C VAL A 16 12.23 -8.74 9.41
N LYS A 17 13.47 -9.24 9.55
CA LYS A 17 14.06 -10.16 8.58
C LYS A 17 13.24 -11.45 8.47
N GLU A 18 12.93 -12.08 9.59
CA GLU A 18 12.18 -13.35 9.62
C GLU A 18 10.79 -13.20 9.00
N GLN A 19 10.06 -12.15 9.36
CA GLN A 19 8.73 -11.87 8.79
C GLN A 19 8.80 -11.63 7.28
N ALA A 20 9.74 -10.80 6.82
CA ALA A 20 9.89 -10.51 5.41
C ALA A 20 10.28 -11.75 4.60
N GLU A 21 11.25 -12.54 5.08
CA GLU A 21 11.67 -13.78 4.42
C GLU A 21 10.55 -14.83 4.40
N GLY A 22 9.72 -14.90 5.45
CA GLY A 22 8.53 -15.77 5.46
C GLY A 22 7.51 -15.40 4.37
N ILE A 23 7.20 -14.11 4.22
CA ILE A 23 6.30 -13.62 3.16
C ILE A 23 6.89 -13.90 1.78
N LEU A 24 8.17 -13.59 1.58
CA LEU A 24 8.87 -13.80 0.32
C LEU A 24 8.93 -15.29 -0.06
N ALA A 25 9.16 -16.17 0.91
CA ALA A 25 9.15 -17.62 0.70
C ALA A 25 7.76 -18.13 0.29
N ALA A 26 6.69 -17.64 0.91
CA ALA A 26 5.31 -17.97 0.52
C ALA A 26 4.99 -17.54 -0.92
N LEU A 27 5.62 -16.47 -1.39
CA LEU A 27 5.51 -16.00 -2.78
C LEU A 27 6.49 -16.70 -3.75
N GLY A 28 7.37 -17.57 -3.26
CA GLY A 28 8.40 -18.22 -4.07
C GLY A 28 9.52 -17.28 -4.54
N ILE A 29 9.71 -16.16 -3.86
CA ILE A 29 10.68 -15.11 -4.22
C ILE A 29 11.86 -15.16 -3.26
N PRO A 30 13.10 -15.45 -3.73
CA PRO A 30 14.28 -15.33 -2.89
C PRO A 30 14.55 -13.88 -2.45
N ALA A 31 15.06 -13.67 -1.24
CA ALA A 31 15.37 -12.34 -0.71
C ALA A 31 16.29 -11.52 -1.63
N SER A 32 17.30 -12.15 -2.24
CA SER A 32 18.18 -11.50 -3.21
C SER A 32 17.45 -10.99 -4.45
N ASN A 33 16.45 -11.73 -4.93
CA ASN A 33 15.61 -11.30 -6.05
C ASN A 33 14.70 -10.14 -5.66
N ALA A 34 14.11 -10.18 -4.46
CA ALA A 34 13.29 -9.08 -3.93
C ALA A 34 14.11 -7.78 -3.82
N ILE A 35 15.33 -7.84 -3.30
CA ILE A 35 16.26 -6.70 -3.24
C ILE A 35 16.56 -6.17 -4.65
N ASN A 36 16.87 -7.06 -5.60
CA ASN A 36 17.11 -6.64 -6.99
C ASN A 36 15.87 -5.97 -7.62
N MET A 37 14.68 -6.47 -7.33
CA MET A 37 13.42 -5.86 -7.80
C MET A 37 13.21 -4.47 -7.20
N PHE A 38 13.52 -4.30 -5.92
CA PHE A 38 13.47 -3.00 -5.25
C PHE A 38 14.38 -1.96 -5.93
N TYR A 39 15.65 -2.31 -6.21
CA TYR A 39 16.57 -1.41 -6.95
C TYR A 39 16.07 -1.08 -8.35
N LYS A 40 15.52 -2.06 -9.07
CA LYS A 40 14.95 -1.83 -10.41
C LYS A 40 13.78 -0.84 -10.36
N GLN A 41 12.92 -0.93 -9.34
CA GLN A 41 11.84 0.04 -9.20
C GLN A 41 12.34 1.44 -8.85
N ILE A 42 13.39 1.56 -8.02
CA ILE A 42 14.00 2.87 -7.76
C ILE A 42 14.50 3.51 -9.06
N ILE A 43 15.18 2.74 -9.91
CA ILE A 43 15.68 3.21 -11.20
C ILE A 43 14.53 3.62 -12.12
N LEU A 44 13.49 2.79 -12.20
CA LEU A 44 12.33 3.03 -13.07
C LEU A 44 11.56 4.29 -12.68
N GLN A 45 11.32 4.48 -11.37
CA GLN A 45 10.50 5.57 -10.84
C GLN A 45 11.30 6.85 -10.58
N ARG A 46 12.64 6.79 -10.65
CA ARG A 46 13.54 7.86 -10.20
C ARG A 46 13.18 8.35 -8.78
N GLY A 47 12.82 7.41 -7.90
CA GLY A 47 12.26 7.68 -6.59
C GLY A 47 12.11 6.40 -5.78
N LEU A 48 11.50 6.48 -4.60
CA LEU A 48 11.20 5.28 -3.82
C LEU A 48 9.98 4.55 -4.41
N PRO A 49 9.97 3.20 -4.38
CA PRO A 49 8.93 2.39 -5.02
C PRO A 49 7.62 2.32 -4.24
N PHE A 50 7.47 3.20 -3.25
CA PHE A 50 6.31 3.38 -2.41
C PHE A 50 6.21 4.86 -2.04
N GLU A 51 5.01 5.33 -1.73
CA GLU A 51 4.81 6.70 -1.33
C GLU A 51 5.43 6.98 0.04
N VAL A 52 6.33 7.97 0.11
CA VAL A 52 6.87 8.45 1.38
C VAL A 52 5.93 9.53 1.93
N LYS A 53 4.89 9.07 2.61
CA LYS A 53 3.92 9.94 3.29
C LYS A 53 3.82 9.53 4.76
N MET A 54 3.62 10.50 5.64
CA MET A 54 3.11 10.17 6.97
C MET A 54 1.69 9.65 6.78
N PRO A 55 1.31 8.51 7.39
CA PRO A 55 -0.06 8.02 7.31
C PRO A 55 -1.00 9.14 7.73
N SER A 56 -1.87 9.59 6.82
CA SER A 56 -2.85 10.61 7.16
C SER A 56 -3.85 9.99 8.12
N ALA A 57 -3.81 10.41 9.38
CA ALA A 57 -4.83 10.06 10.38
C ALA A 57 -6.19 10.73 10.11
N ARG A 58 -6.46 11.12 8.85
CA ARG A 58 -7.67 11.83 8.45
C ARG A 58 -8.33 11.08 7.30
N PRO A 59 -9.67 11.06 7.24
CA PRO A 59 -10.40 10.63 6.06
C PRO A 59 -9.89 11.38 4.83
N VAL A 60 -9.95 10.72 3.66
CA VAL A 60 -9.62 11.35 2.39
C VAL A 60 -10.45 12.62 2.23
N ASP A 61 -9.78 13.75 2.12
CA ASP A 61 -10.43 15.03 1.87
C ASP A 61 -10.92 15.04 0.41
N VAL A 62 -12.22 15.32 0.23
CA VAL A 62 -12.85 15.39 -1.09
C VAL A 62 -12.18 16.46 -1.96
N SER A 63 -11.62 17.52 -1.35
CA SER A 63 -10.89 18.56 -2.07
C SER A 63 -9.56 18.09 -2.67
N ALA A 64 -9.05 16.93 -2.26
CA ALA A 64 -7.84 16.32 -2.81
C ALA A 64 -8.11 15.36 -3.98
N LEU A 65 -9.39 15.07 -4.29
CA LEU A 65 -9.78 14.19 -5.39
C LEU A 65 -10.00 15.00 -6.68
N SER A 66 -9.50 14.47 -7.80
CA SER A 66 -9.93 14.96 -9.12
C SER A 66 -11.37 14.53 -9.42
N GLU A 67 -12.05 15.24 -10.32
CA GLU A 67 -13.42 14.91 -10.74
C GLU A 67 -13.55 13.45 -11.22
N ALA A 68 -12.55 12.96 -11.96
CA ALA A 68 -12.50 11.57 -12.42
C ALA A 68 -12.42 10.57 -11.26
N GLN A 69 -11.63 10.86 -10.23
CA GLN A 69 -11.53 10.00 -9.04
C GLN A 69 -12.82 10.04 -8.22
N MET A 70 -13.42 11.22 -8.07
CA MET A 70 -14.69 11.37 -7.37
C MET A 70 -15.81 10.58 -8.05
N ASN A 71 -15.93 10.67 -9.37
CA ASN A 71 -16.91 9.91 -10.14
C ASN A 71 -16.69 8.39 -10.01
N ALA A 72 -15.43 7.94 -10.04
CA ALA A 72 -15.11 6.53 -9.85
C ALA A 72 -15.52 6.00 -8.46
N GLU A 73 -15.33 6.80 -7.39
CA GLU A 73 -15.78 6.40 -6.05
C GLU A 73 -17.32 6.39 -5.92
N LEU A 74 -18.01 7.31 -6.59
CA LEU A 74 -19.49 7.32 -6.65
C LEU A 74 -20.06 6.12 -7.42
N GLU A 75 -19.44 5.74 -8.54
CA GLU A 75 -19.83 4.55 -9.29
C GLU A 75 -19.66 3.26 -8.48
N LYS A 76 -18.55 3.13 -7.73
CA LYS A 76 -18.36 2.02 -6.79
C LYS A 76 -19.45 1.97 -5.74
N GLY A 77 -19.77 3.10 -5.10
CA GLY A 77 -20.84 3.19 -4.11
C GLY A 77 -22.22 2.82 -4.68
N TYR A 78 -22.49 3.20 -5.93
CA TYR A 78 -23.71 2.80 -6.63
C TYR A 78 -23.77 1.29 -6.92
N ALA A 79 -22.66 0.70 -7.35
CA ALA A 79 -22.55 -0.75 -7.55
C ALA A 79 -22.72 -1.53 -6.24
N ASP A 80 -22.11 -1.08 -5.14
CA ASP A 80 -22.26 -1.68 -3.81
C ASP A 80 -23.71 -1.60 -3.31
N MET A 81 -24.40 -0.49 -3.58
CA MET A 81 -25.82 -0.35 -3.28
C MET A 81 -26.67 -1.37 -4.06
N GLN A 82 -26.41 -1.54 -5.37
CA GLN A 82 -27.11 -2.53 -6.19
C GLN A 82 -26.84 -3.97 -5.74
N ALA A 83 -25.61 -4.26 -5.29
CA ALA A 83 -25.20 -5.56 -4.77
C ALA A 83 -25.69 -5.83 -3.33
N GLY A 84 -26.35 -4.86 -2.69
CA GLY A 84 -26.85 -4.97 -1.32
C GLY A 84 -25.76 -4.85 -0.24
N HIS A 85 -24.54 -4.44 -0.61
CA HIS A 85 -23.42 -4.16 0.30
C HIS A 85 -23.57 -2.82 1.03
N THR A 86 -24.76 -2.59 1.58
CA THR A 86 -25.09 -1.37 2.30
C THR A 86 -24.82 -1.51 3.79
N ARG A 87 -24.44 -0.41 4.43
CA ARG A 87 -24.32 -0.31 5.89
C ARG A 87 -25.15 0.87 6.37
N SER A 88 -25.64 0.80 7.62
CA SER A 88 -26.38 1.93 8.17
C SER A 88 -25.47 3.14 8.32
N ALA A 89 -25.92 4.30 7.84
CA ALA A 89 -25.16 5.55 7.91
C ALA A 89 -24.71 5.85 9.35
N LYS A 90 -25.59 5.60 10.33
CA LYS A 90 -25.29 5.78 11.76
C LYS A 90 -24.11 4.95 12.24
N SER A 91 -24.02 3.67 11.84
CA SER A 91 -22.89 2.81 12.22
C SER A 91 -21.61 3.29 11.55
N VAL A 92 -21.67 3.64 10.26
CA VAL A 92 -20.50 4.10 9.50
C VAL A 92 -19.92 5.38 10.09
N PHE A 93 -20.77 6.38 10.42
CA PHE A 93 -20.29 7.61 11.04
C PHE A 93 -19.75 7.41 12.46
N ALA A 94 -20.26 6.44 13.21
CA ALA A 94 -19.71 6.11 14.53
C ALA A 94 -18.31 5.48 14.42
N ASP A 95 -18.13 4.56 13.47
CA ASP A 95 -16.83 3.91 13.20
C ASP A 95 -15.81 4.95 12.73
N ILE A 96 -16.17 5.83 11.78
CA ILE A 96 -15.28 6.89 11.28
C ILE A 96 -14.80 7.81 12.41
N ARG A 97 -15.68 8.23 13.32
CA ARG A 97 -15.29 9.09 14.45
C ARG A 97 -14.34 8.38 15.40
N LYS A 98 -14.55 7.08 15.64
CA LYS A 98 -13.69 6.26 16.47
C LYS A 98 -12.32 6.04 15.82
N ASP A 99 -12.29 5.66 14.55
CA ASP A 99 -11.07 5.24 13.85
C ASP A 99 -10.15 6.44 13.55
N TYR A 100 -10.74 7.62 13.32
CA TYR A 100 -10.01 8.86 13.02
C TYR A 100 -9.98 9.86 14.19
N ASN A 101 -10.51 9.46 15.35
CA ASN A 101 -10.54 10.27 16.58
C ASN A 101 -11.12 11.69 16.36
N LEU A 102 -12.23 11.77 15.62
CA LEU A 102 -12.95 12.99 15.21
C LEU A 102 -14.09 13.36 16.17
#